data_AF-A0A367J6B4-F1
#
_entry.id   AF-A0A367J6B4-F1
#
_cell.length_a   1.000
_cell.length_b   1.000
_cell.length_c   1.000
_cell.angle_alpha   90.00
_cell.angle_beta   90.00
_cell.angle_gamma   90.00
#
_symmetry.space_group_name_H-M   'P 1'
#
loop_
_entity.id
_entity.type
_entity.pdbx_description
1 polymer ?
#
loop_
_entity_poly.entity_id
_entity_poly.type
_entity_poly.pdbx_seq_one_letter_code
_entity_poly.pdbx_strand_id
1 'polypeptide(L)'
;MSSTSLFNPRSIESAKNAINSFVTQTLHSPPSTTAIVCSAIIGLFAYEQYVYLRKKKSLPGPSFKIPIIGAFLDSLYPTFEGYMSKWKSGELSC
;
A
#
# COMPACT_ATOMS: atom_id res chain seq x y z
N MET A 1 -13.57 -0.39 54.03
CA MET A 1 -12.55 0.12 53.09
C MET A 1 -12.38 -0.95 52.01
N SER A 2 -13.06 -0.80 50.87
CA SER A 2 -13.10 -1.83 49.83
C SER A 2 -11.97 -1.59 48.84
N SER A 3 -10.95 -2.43 48.88
CA SER A 3 -9.77 -2.33 48.03
C SER A 3 -10.16 -2.63 46.58
N THR A 4 -10.31 -1.59 45.77
CA THR A 4 -10.50 -1.69 44.32
C THR A 4 -9.21 -2.19 43.68
N SER A 5 -9.10 -3.50 43.44
CA SER A 5 -8.00 -4.06 42.67
C SER A 5 -8.09 -3.59 41.22
N LEU A 6 -7.00 -2.99 40.73
CA LEU A 6 -6.80 -2.51 39.36
C LEU A 6 -7.01 -3.59 38.27
N PHE A 7 -7.14 -4.86 38.67
CA PHE A 7 -7.34 -6.02 37.80
C PHE A 7 -8.51 -6.84 38.33
N ASN A 8 -9.73 -6.42 37.98
CA ASN A 8 -10.92 -7.19 38.27
C ASN A 8 -11.20 -8.16 37.10
N PRO A 9 -11.31 -9.49 37.33
CA PRO A 9 -11.46 -10.47 36.24
C PRO A 9 -12.70 -10.20 35.36
N ARG A 10 -13.78 -9.70 35.98
CA ARG A 10 -15.00 -9.24 35.29
C ARG A 10 -14.75 -8.13 34.26
N SER A 11 -13.84 -7.19 34.56
CA SER A 11 -13.51 -6.08 33.66
C SER A 11 -12.69 -6.54 32.44
N ILE A 12 -11.90 -7.61 32.60
CA ILE A 12 -11.12 -8.19 31.52
C ILE A 12 -12.05 -8.99 30.59
N GLU A 13 -13.01 -9.72 31.16
CA GLU A 13 -14.02 -10.46 30.39
C GLU A 13 -14.93 -9.50 29.60
N SER A 14 -15.36 -8.38 30.20
CA SER A 14 -16.16 -7.38 29.47
C SER A 14 -15.37 -6.72 28.35
N ALA A 15 -14.08 -6.41 28.56
CA ALA A 15 -13.21 -5.89 27.51
C ALA A 15 -13.03 -6.90 26.37
N LYS A 16 -12.81 -8.18 26.67
CA LYS A 16 -12.75 -9.26 25.67
C LYS A 16 -14.06 -9.35 24.87
N ASN A 17 -15.20 -9.29 25.54
CA ASN A 17 -16.51 -9.37 24.88
C ASN A 17 -16.81 -8.12 24.03
N ALA A 18 -16.40 -6.94 24.48
CA ALA A 18 -16.52 -5.69 23.72
C ALA A 18 -15.62 -5.67 22.48
N ILE A 19 -14.41 -6.20 22.58
CA ILE A 19 -13.51 -6.35 21.42
C ILE A 19 -14.11 -7.37 20.45
N ASN A 20 -14.62 -8.51 20.94
CA ASN A 20 -15.21 -9.54 20.09
C ASN A 20 -16.46 -9.03 19.36
N SER A 21 -17.33 -8.26 20.02
CA SER A 21 -18.52 -7.70 19.39
C SER A 21 -18.15 -6.64 18.34
N PHE A 22 -17.17 -5.78 18.62
CA PHE A 22 -16.66 -4.81 17.67
C PHE A 22 -16.02 -5.47 16.44
N VAL A 23 -15.15 -6.48 16.64
CA VAL A 23 -14.53 -7.24 15.55
C VAL A 23 -15.60 -7.94 14.73
N THR A 24 -16.56 -8.61 15.38
CA THR A 24 -17.65 -9.29 14.65
C THR A 24 -18.50 -8.31 13.85
N GLN A 25 -18.80 -7.13 14.41
CA GLN A 25 -19.60 -6.11 13.75
C GLN A 25 -18.88 -5.44 12.58
N THR A 26 -17.57 -5.21 12.71
CA THR A 26 -16.74 -4.65 11.63
C THR A 26 -16.47 -5.66 10.52
N LEU A 27 -16.35 -6.96 10.84
CA LEU A 27 -16.20 -8.02 9.83
C LEU A 27 -17.51 -8.37 9.12
N HIS A 28 -18.66 -8.29 9.78
CA HIS A 28 -19.97 -8.58 9.17
C HIS A 28 -20.52 -7.42 8.33
N SER A 29 -20.07 -6.19 8.54
CA SER A 29 -20.49 -5.07 7.70
C SER A 29 -19.86 -5.21 6.31
N PRO A 30 -20.64 -5.31 5.22
CA PRO A 30 -20.08 -5.36 3.87
C PRO A 30 -19.29 -4.07 3.60
N PRO A 31 -18.07 -4.16 3.03
CA PRO A 31 -17.28 -2.99 2.75
C PRO A 31 -18.00 -2.09 1.73
N SER A 32 -17.95 -0.78 1.97
CA SER A 32 -18.46 0.20 1.01
C SER A 32 -17.78 0.03 -0.34
N THR A 33 -18.55 0.11 -1.43
CA THR A 33 -18.03 0.02 -2.81
C THR A 33 -16.87 1.00 -3.04
N THR A 34 -16.93 2.20 -2.47
CA THR A 34 -15.84 3.18 -2.54
C THR A 34 -14.56 2.67 -1.89
N ALA A 35 -14.66 2.00 -0.74
CA ALA A 35 -13.49 1.43 -0.06
C ALA A 35 -12.86 0.29 -0.88
N ILE A 36 -13.68 -0.51 -1.56
CA ILE A 36 -13.21 -1.56 -2.47
C ILE A 36 -12.47 -0.94 -3.66
N VAL A 37 -13.06 0.07 -4.31
CA VAL A 37 -12.43 0.74 -5.45
C VAL A 37 -11.11 1.42 -5.05
N CYS A 38 -11.10 2.16 -3.94
CA CYS A 38 -9.88 2.79 -3.44
C CYS A 38 -8.79 1.76 -3.09
N SER A 39 -9.16 0.65 -2.43
CA SER A 39 -8.18 -0.39 -2.10
C SER A 39 -7.64 -1.10 -3.35
N ALA A 40 -8.46 -1.31 -4.39
CA ALA A 40 -8.02 -1.84 -5.67
C ALA A 40 -7.01 -0.91 -6.37
N ILE A 41 -7.26 0.40 -6.40
CA ILE A 41 -6.34 1.40 -6.99
C ILE A 41 -5.01 1.41 -6.25
N ILE A 42 -5.04 1.43 -4.92
CA ILE A 42 -3.83 1.38 -4.09
C ILE A 42 -3.05 0.08 -4.34
N GLY A 43 -3.77 -1.06 -4.43
CA GLY A 43 -3.20 -2.35 -4.75
C GLY A 43 -2.51 -2.37 -6.12
N LEU A 44 -3.12 -1.75 -7.13
CA LEU A 44 -2.53 -1.60 -8.47
C LEU A 44 -1.21 -0.82 -8.43
N PHE A 45 -1.19 0.32 -7.73
CA PHE A 45 0.02 1.14 -7.59
C PHE A 45 1.12 0.38 -6.85
N ALA A 46 0.79 -0.29 -5.75
CA ALA A 46 1.74 -1.09 -4.98
C ALA A 46 2.30 -2.26 -5.81
N TYR A 47 1.44 -2.92 -6.60
CA TYR A 47 1.86 -4.00 -7.49
C TYR A 47 2.81 -3.51 -8.57
N GLU A 48 2.52 -2.36 -9.20
CA GLU A 48 3.41 -1.74 -10.18
C GLU A 48 4.79 -1.43 -9.57
N GLN A 49 4.82 -0.83 -8.38
CA GLN A 49 6.07 -0.54 -7.67
C GLN A 49 6.84 -1.82 -7.33
N TYR A 50 6.14 -2.86 -6.88
CA TYR A 50 6.77 -4.14 -6.53
C TYR A 50 7.43 -4.79 -7.75
N VAL A 51 6.73 -4.84 -8.89
CA VAL A 51 7.28 -5.37 -10.14
C VAL A 51 8.45 -4.52 -10.61
N TYR A 52 8.34 -3.20 -10.54
CA TYR A 52 9.43 -2.28 -10.88
C TYR A 52 10.69 -2.56 -10.06
N LEU A 53 10.58 -2.60 -8.72
CA LEU A 53 11.71 -2.84 -7.82
C LEU A 53 12.32 -4.24 -8.05
N ARG A 54 11.50 -5.26 -8.31
CA ARG A 54 11.96 -6.62 -8.61
C ARG A 54 12.74 -6.72 -9.91
N LYS A 55 12.32 -5.99 -10.95
CA LYS A 55 13.04 -5.92 -12.22
C LYS A 55 14.28 -5.03 -12.08
N LYS A 56 14.21 -3.97 -11.27
CA LYS A 56 15.28 -2.97 -11.17
C LYS A 56 16.57 -3.56 -10.63
N LYS A 57 16.53 -4.27 -9.49
CA LYS A 57 17.74 -4.84 -8.85
C LYS A 57 18.89 -3.80 -8.82
N SER A 58 20.01 -4.09 -9.48
CA SER A 58 21.21 -3.25 -9.58
C SER A 58 21.25 -2.35 -10.82
N LEU A 59 20.19 -2.33 -11.64
CA LEU A 59 20.13 -1.52 -12.84
C LEU A 59 19.91 -0.04 -12.49
N PRO A 60 20.52 0.87 -13.26
CA PRO A 60 20.35 2.31 -13.07
C PRO A 60 18.90 2.73 -13.34
N GLY A 61 18.35 3.55 -12.46
CA GLY A 61 16.98 4.06 -12.56
C GLY A 61 16.51 4.75 -11.27
N PRO A 62 15.39 5.48 -11.30
CA PRO A 62 14.87 6.17 -10.12
C PRO A 62 14.50 5.18 -9.00
N SER A 63 14.67 5.55 -7.74
CA SER A 63 14.27 4.66 -6.62
C SER A 63 12.76 4.47 -6.51
N PHE A 64 12.00 5.42 -7.06
CA PHE A 64 10.54 5.40 -7.07
C PHE A 64 10.04 5.76 -8.47
N LYS A 65 9.19 4.91 -9.05
CA LYS A 65 8.59 5.16 -10.37
C LYS A 65 7.26 5.87 -10.20
N ILE A 66 6.94 6.84 -11.05
CA ILE A 66 5.61 7.45 -11.06
C ILE A 66 4.62 6.42 -11.64
N PRO A 67 3.63 5.94 -10.86
CA PRO A 67 2.73 4.89 -11.31
C PRO A 67 1.82 5.38 -12.45
N ILE A 68 1.46 4.48 -13.36
CA ILE A 68 0.59 4.67 -14.54
C ILE A 68 1.10 5.70 -15.58
N ILE A 69 1.41 6.94 -15.18
CA ILE A 69 1.60 8.08 -16.10
C ILE A 69 3.06 8.42 -16.38
N GLY A 70 4.02 7.85 -15.65
CA GLY A 70 5.43 8.25 -15.72
C GLY A 70 6.03 8.18 -17.13
N ALA A 71 5.82 7.07 -17.84
CA ALA A 71 6.35 6.91 -19.21
C ALA A 71 5.69 7.86 -20.22
N PHE A 72 4.43 8.22 -19.99
CA PHE A 72 3.70 9.18 -20.83
C PHE A 72 4.23 10.60 -20.64
N LEU A 73 4.47 11.04 -19.40
CA LEU A 73 5.07 12.36 -19.13
C LEU A 73 6.44 12.51 -19.78
N ASP A 74 7.28 11.48 -19.71
CA ASP A 74 8.58 11.46 -20.39
C ASP A 74 8.45 11.58 -21.92
N SER A 75 7.32 11.15 -22.47
CA SER A 75 7.04 11.20 -23.92
C SER A 75 6.53 12.57 -24.36
N LEU A 76 5.86 13.30 -23.47
CA LEU A 76 5.43 14.68 -23.72
C LEU A 76 6.60 15.68 -23.68
N TYR A 77 7.59 15.44 -22.83
CA TYR A 77 8.74 16.31 -22.65
C TYR A 77 10.06 15.54 -22.80
N PRO A 78 10.43 15.14 -24.03
CA PRO A 78 11.63 14.36 -24.25
C PRO A 78 12.90 15.18 -23.93
N THR A 79 13.79 14.59 -23.12
CA THR A 79 15.12 15.14 -22.82
C THR A 79 16.20 14.13 -23.19
N PHE A 80 17.37 14.62 -23.64
CA PHE A 80 18.50 13.75 -24.02
C PHE A 80 19.00 12.89 -22.85
N GLU A 81 19.03 13.48 -21.65
CA GLU A 81 19.42 12.78 -20.42
C GLU A 81 18.43 11.66 -20.06
N GLY A 82 17.12 11.90 -20.23
CA GLY A 82 16.08 10.90 -20.04
C GLY A 82 16.22 9.71 -21.00
N TYR A 83 16.51 9.97 -22.27
CA TYR A 83 16.81 8.91 -23.25
C TYR A 83 18.06 8.12 -22.88
N MET A 84 19.15 8.79 -22.50
CA MET A 84 20.39 8.13 -22.08
C MET A 84 20.18 7.27 -20.82
N SER A 85 19.37 7.74 -19.87
CA SER A 85 18.98 6.99 -18.67
C SER A 85 18.19 5.73 -19.01
N LYS A 86 17.21 5.84 -19.91
CA LYS A 86 16.45 4.68 -20.42
C LYS A 86 17.36 3.67 -21.12
N TRP A 87 18.29 4.13 -21.97
CA TRP A 87 19.27 3.26 -22.61
C TRP A 87 20.14 2.50 -21.60
N LYS A 88 20.65 3.20 -20.57
CA LYS A 88 21.44 2.58 -19.48
C LYS A 88 20.64 1.57 -18.65
N SER A 89 19.32 1.73 -18.57
CA SER A 89 18.43 0.87 -17.78
C SER A 89 18.16 -0.51 -18.41
N GLY A 90 18.59 -0.74 -19.65
CA GLY A 90 18.59 -2.06 -20.30
C GLY A 90 17.21 -2.72 -20.33
N GLU A 91 17.06 -3.85 -19.64
CA GLU A 91 15.81 -4.63 -19.57
C GLU A 91 14.63 -3.88 -18.88
N LEU A 92 14.88 -2.74 -18.24
CA LEU A 92 13.84 -1.85 -17.68
C LEU A 92 13.32 -0.81 -18.67
N SER A 93 13.94 -0.70 -19.84
CA SER A 93 13.64 0.36 -20.81
C SER A 93 12.34 0.11 -21.58
N CYS A 94 11.84 -1.13 -21.58
CA CYS A 94 10.61 -1.55 -22.24
C CYS A 94 9.39 -1.59 -21.31
#